data_AF-A0A662AP48-F1
#
_entry.id   AF-A0A662AP48-F1
#
_cell.length_a   1.000
_cell.length_b   1.000
_cell.length_c   1.000
_cell.angle_alpha   90.00
_cell.angle_beta   90.00
_cell.angle_gamma   90.00
#
_symmetry.space_group_name_H-M   'P 1'
#
loop_
_entity.id
_entity.type
_entity.pdbx_description
1 polymer ?
#
loop_
_entity_poly.entity_id
_entity_poly.type
_entity_poly.pdbx_seq_one_letter_code
_entity_poly.pdbx_strand_id
1 'polypeptide(L)'
;LASDPALGSEVQFFTALSHLGLGQYQHAQSILVSVLDGDIRYQAETLWYLSLCCLKTGELEKANAFLGQLEIYDGMYKQDAQTLRKKLRRFK
;
A
#
# COMPACT_ATOMS: atom_id res chain seq x y z
N LEU A 1 0.38 -1.02 31.30
CA LEU A 1 -0.57 -0.71 30.21
C LEU A 1 -0.15 -1.54 29.00
N ALA A 2 -0.97 -2.48 28.55
CA ALA A 2 -0.75 -3.06 27.23
C ALA A 2 -1.04 -1.98 26.19
N SER A 3 -0.06 -1.67 25.33
CA SER A 3 -0.25 -0.73 24.23
C SER A 3 -1.37 -1.23 23.34
N ASP A 4 -2.34 -0.38 23.03
CA ASP A 4 -3.42 -0.73 22.11
C ASP A 4 -2.82 -1.09 20.74
N PRO A 5 -2.94 -2.33 20.25
CA PRO A 5 -2.40 -2.72 18.95
C PRO A 5 -2.95 -1.86 17.81
N ALA A 6 -4.17 -1.34 17.97
CA ALA A 6 -4.80 -0.42 17.03
C ALA A 6 -4.05 0.92 16.93
N LEU A 7 -3.53 1.43 18.05
CA LEU A 7 -2.72 2.65 18.06
C LEU A 7 -1.36 2.41 17.38
N GLY A 8 -0.80 1.22 17.52
CA GLY A 8 0.46 0.82 16.88
C GLY A 8 0.37 0.87 15.35
N SER A 9 -0.67 0.26 14.78
CA SER A 9 -0.85 0.21 13.32
C SER A 9 -1.16 1.58 12.71
N GLU A 10 -1.89 2.45 13.42
CA GLU A 10 -2.15 3.83 12.99
C GLU A 10 -0.85 4.65 12.93
N VAL A 11 -0.03 4.59 13.99
CA VAL A 11 1.26 5.29 14.03
C VAL A 11 2.18 4.79 12.91
N GLN A 12 2.25 3.47 12.71
CA GLN A 12 3.05 2.87 11.63
C GLN A 12 2.57 3.32 10.25
N PHE A 13 1.25 3.31 10.02
CA PHE A 13 0.67 3.73 8.75
C PHE A 13 1.06 5.17 8.39
N PHE A 14 0.83 6.13 9.30
CA PHE A 14 1.17 7.54 9.05
C PHE A 14 2.69 7.78 8.99
N THR A 15 3.48 7.01 9.72
CA THR A 15 4.95 7.03 9.60
C THR A 15 5.38 6.61 8.20
N ALA A 16 4.79 5.55 7.65
CA ALA A 16 5.10 5.11 6.29
C ALA A 16 4.72 6.14 5.23
N LEU A 17 3.57 6.82 5.39
CA LEU A 17 3.19 7.91 4.49
C LEU A 17 4.19 9.08 4.54
N SER A 18 4.75 9.37 5.71
CA SER A 18 5.79 10.38 5.86
C SER A 18 7.06 9.99 5.09
N HIS A 19 7.51 8.73 5.22
CA HIS A 19 8.63 8.20 4.43
C HIS A 19 8.35 8.24 2.92
N LEU A 20 7.13 7.91 2.49
CA LEU A 20 6.70 8.00 1.09
C LEU A 20 6.81 9.44 0.57
N GLY A 21 6.31 10.42 1.34
CA GLY A 21 6.40 11.85 1.01
C GLY A 21 7.84 12.35 0.88
N LEU A 22 8.77 11.76 1.64
CA LEU A 22 10.21 12.03 1.56
C LEU A 22 10.92 11.28 0.43
N GLY A 23 10.20 10.49 -0.38
CA GLY A 23 10.78 9.66 -1.44
C GLY A 23 11.54 8.43 -0.94
N GLN A 24 11.41 8.08 0.34
CA GLN A 24 12.08 6.94 0.97
C GLN A 24 11.25 5.66 0.78
N TYR A 25 11.04 5.28 -0.48
CA TYR A 25 10.05 4.27 -0.86
C TYR A 25 10.30 2.90 -0.24
N GLN A 26 11.55 2.45 -0.15
CA GLN A 26 11.87 1.14 0.45
C GLN A 26 11.55 1.10 1.95
N HIS A 27 11.78 2.20 2.67
CA HIS A 27 11.43 2.31 4.09
C HIS A 27 9.92 2.33 4.27
N ALA A 28 9.21 3.11 3.45
CA ALA A 28 7.75 3.14 3.44
C ALA A 28 7.15 1.75 3.17
N GLN A 29 7.68 1.01 2.19
CA GLN A 29 7.25 -0.37 1.93
C GLN A 29 7.42 -1.28 3.14
N SER A 30 8.60 -1.26 3.77
CA SER A 30 8.88 -2.13 4.92
C SER A 30 7.87 -1.92 6.06
N ILE A 31 7.50 -0.66 6.32
CA ILE A 31 6.55 -0.33 7.38
C ILE A 31 5.13 -0.73 6.97
N LEU A 32 4.71 -0.43 5.73
CA LEU A 32 3.38 -0.77 5.24
C LEU A 32 3.12 -2.29 5.19
N VAL A 33 4.13 -3.11 4.90
CA VAL A 33 3.99 -4.58 4.99
C VAL A 33 3.62 -5.00 6.41
N SER A 34 4.29 -4.44 7.43
CA SER A 34 3.96 -4.72 8.83
C SER A 34 2.55 -4.26 9.22
N VAL A 35 2.06 -3.15 8.64
CA VAL A 35 0.68 -2.68 8.85
C VAL A 35 -0.33 -3.67 8.24
N LEU A 36 -0.04 -4.17 7.04
CA LEU A 36 -0.92 -5.08 6.31
C LEU A 36 -1.15 -6.42 7.05
N ASP A 37 -0.12 -6.91 7.73
CA ASP A 37 -0.18 -8.17 8.49
C ASP A 37 -0.90 -8.04 9.84
N GLY A 38 -1.04 -6.81 10.36
CA GLY A 38 -1.49 -6.55 11.74
C GLY A 38 -2.92 -6.03 11.89
N ASP A 39 -3.37 -5.10 11.03
CA ASP A 39 -4.64 -4.38 11.23
C ASP A 39 -5.45 -4.25 9.94
N ILE A 40 -6.70 -4.70 10.00
CA ILE A 40 -7.67 -4.66 8.89
C ILE A 40 -8.16 -3.24 8.57
N ARG A 41 -8.06 -2.29 9.51
CA ARG A 41 -8.66 -0.95 9.37
C ARG A 41 -8.05 -0.15 8.24
N TYR A 42 -6.74 -0.27 8.04
CA TYR A 42 -6.01 0.43 6.98
C TYR A 42 -5.69 -0.48 5.80
N GLN A 43 -6.37 -1.63 5.66
CA GLN A 43 -5.95 -2.65 4.70
C GLN A 43 -5.99 -2.15 3.25
N ALA A 44 -7.07 -1.45 2.86
CA ALA A 44 -7.22 -0.93 1.51
C ALA A 44 -6.21 0.21 1.23
N GLU A 45 -6.07 1.15 2.16
CA GLU A 45 -5.10 2.24 2.07
C GLU A 45 -3.67 1.70 2.02
N THR A 46 -3.35 0.70 2.83
CA THR A 46 -2.03 0.07 2.88
C THR A 46 -1.70 -0.62 1.57
N LEU A 47 -2.65 -1.39 1.00
CA LEU A 47 -2.49 -1.99 -0.33
C LEU A 47 -2.28 -0.92 -1.42
N TRP A 48 -3.01 0.19 -1.34
CA TRP A 48 -2.86 1.30 -2.26
C TRP A 48 -1.46 1.91 -2.17
N TYR A 49 -1.02 2.33 -0.99
CA TYR A 49 0.29 2.97 -0.83
C TYR A 49 1.46 2.00 -1.08
N LEU A 50 1.33 0.71 -0.77
CA LEU A 50 2.31 -0.31 -1.16
C LEU A 50 2.44 -0.39 -2.68
N SER A 51 1.31 -0.42 -3.40
CA SER A 51 1.36 -0.47 -4.85
C SER A 51 2.07 0.74 -5.45
N LEU A 52 1.84 1.94 -4.90
CA LEU A 52 2.53 3.16 -5.34
C LEU A 52 4.02 3.11 -5.05
N CYS A 53 4.42 2.61 -3.88
CA CYS A 53 5.83 2.43 -3.57
C CYS A 53 6.50 1.45 -4.53
N CYS A 54 5.85 0.32 -4.84
CA CYS A 54 6.36 -0.66 -5.81
C CYS A 54 6.48 -0.07 -7.22
N LEU A 55 5.54 0.78 -7.64
CA LEU A 55 5.64 1.51 -8.91
C LEU A 55 6.86 2.44 -8.93
N LYS A 56 7.13 3.13 -7.82
CA LYS A 56 8.26 4.06 -7.68
C LYS A 56 9.61 3.36 -7.65
N THR A 57 9.68 2.13 -7.13
CA THR A 57 10.90 1.32 -7.08
C THR A 57 11.10 0.42 -8.31
N GLY A 58 10.14 0.43 -9.25
CA GLY A 58 10.20 -0.40 -10.48
C GLY A 58 9.77 -1.86 -10.28
N GLU A 59 9.21 -2.21 -9.12
CA GLU A 59 8.72 -3.55 -8.79
C GLU A 59 7.31 -3.79 -9.38
N LEU A 60 7.20 -3.75 -10.70
CA LEU A 60 5.91 -3.70 -11.41
C LEU A 60 5.02 -4.92 -11.15
N GLU A 61 5.59 -6.12 -11.00
CA GLU A 61 4.82 -7.33 -10.68
C GLU A 61 4.16 -7.25 -9.30
N LYS A 62 4.90 -6.76 -8.29
CA LYS A 62 4.36 -6.56 -6.93
C LYS A 62 3.30 -5.47 -6.93
N ALA A 63 3.54 -4.37 -7.64
CA ALA A 63 2.54 -3.32 -7.82
C ALA A 63 1.24 -3.88 -8.41
N ASN A 64 1.34 -4.67 -9.48
CA ASN A 64 0.17 -5.30 -10.12
C ASN A 64 -0.56 -6.27 -9.17
N ALA A 65 0.16 -7.00 -8.32
CA ALA A 65 -0.43 -7.90 -7.33
C ALA A 65 -1.22 -7.13 -6.27
N PHE A 66 -0.64 -6.09 -5.65
CA PHE A 66 -1.34 -5.27 -4.65
C PHE A 66 -2.55 -4.54 -5.22
N LEU A 67 -2.42 -3.95 -6.43
CA LEU A 67 -3.55 -3.33 -7.12
C LEU A 67 -4.67 -4.35 -7.44
N GLY A 68 -4.32 -5.61 -7.71
CA GLY A 68 -5.30 -6.65 -7.95
C GLY A 68 -6.13 -6.98 -6.73
N GLN A 69 -5.54 -6.92 -5.53
CA GLN A 69 -6.28 -7.11 -4.28
C GLN A 69 -7.30 -5.99 -4.04
N LEU A 70 -6.99 -4.76 -4.45
CA LEU A 70 -7.89 -3.60 -4.35
C LEU A 70 -9.15 -3.71 -5.21
N GLU A 71 -9.15 -4.54 -6.26
CA GLU A 71 -10.34 -4.73 -7.09
C GLU A 71 -11.46 -5.50 -6.37
N ILE A 72 -11.09 -6.24 -5.31
CA ILE A 72 -12.01 -7.01 -4.46
C ILE A 72 -12.75 -6.07 -3.49
N TYR A 73 -12.10 -5.00 -3.04
CA TYR A 73 -12.71 -4.01 -2.17
C TYR A 73 -13.64 -3.10 -2.98
N ASP A 74 -14.91 -3.02 -2.57
CA ASP A 74 -15.77 -1.92 -3.03
C ASP A 74 -15.40 -0.66 -2.27
N GLY A 75 -14.80 0.29 -2.98
CA GLY A 75 -14.30 1.51 -2.36
C GLY A 75 -13.54 2.42 -3.33
N MET A 76 -12.98 3.48 -2.76
CA MET A 76 -12.35 4.59 -3.48
C MET A 76 -11.25 4.14 -4.45
N TYR A 77 -10.48 3.09 -4.10
CA TYR A 77 -9.31 2.68 -4.87
C TYR A 77 -9.58 1.75 -6.04
N LYS A 78 -10.80 1.20 -6.18
CA LYS A 78 -11.11 0.15 -7.17
C LYS A 78 -10.89 0.61 -8.61
N GLN A 79 -11.45 1.77 -8.97
CA GLN A 79 -11.35 2.29 -10.35
C GLN A 79 -9.92 2.70 -10.71
N ASP A 80 -9.21 3.31 -9.76
CA ASP A 80 -7.83 3.70 -9.95
C ASP A 80 -6.90 2.48 -10.07
N ALA A 81 -7.14 1.45 -9.26
CA ALA A 81 -6.38 0.21 -9.34
C ALA A 81 -6.54 -0.49 -10.69
N GLN A 82 -7.78 -0.60 -11.18
CA GLN A 82 -8.04 -1.13 -12.53
C GLN A 82 -7.33 -0.32 -13.62
N THR A 83 -7.34 1.01 -13.48
CA THR A 83 -6.71 1.92 -14.43
C THR A 83 -5.19 1.76 -14.45
N LEU A 84 -4.55 1.71 -13.28
CA LEU A 84 -3.11 1.49 -13.16
C LEU A 84 -2.69 0.11 -13.68
N ARG A 85 -3.44 -0.96 -13.38
CA ARG A 85 -3.15 -2.29 -13.91
C ARG A 85 -3.29 -2.37 -15.42
N LYS A 86 -4.30 -1.71 -16.00
CA LYS A 86 -4.43 -1.57 -17.47
C LYS A 86 -3.18 -0.91 -18.07
N LYS A 87 -2.63 0.12 -17.43
CA LYS A 87 -1.39 0.78 -17.87
C LYS A 87 -0.19 -0.15 -17.74
N LEU A 88 -0.03 -0.84 -16.59
CA LEU A 88 1.07 -1.79 -16.36
C LEU A 88 1.16 -2.88 -17.43
N ARG A 89 0.01 -3.43 -17.85
CA ARG A 89 -0.03 -4.45 -18.92
C ARG A 89 0.45 -3.97 -20.29
N ARG A 90 0.54 -2.65 -20.51
CA ARG A 90 1.07 -2.08 -21.77
C ARG A 90 2.59 -1.94 -21.77
N PHE A 91 3.24 -2.13 -20.62
CA PHE A 91 4.70 -2.08 -20.48
C PHE A 91 5.35 -3.47 -20.48
N LYS A 92 4.54 -4.53 -20.53
CA LYS A 92 4.96 -5.91 -20.81
C LYS A 92 4.85 -6.17 -22.31
#